data_AF-A0A1S2M624-F1
#
_entry.id   AF-A0A1S2M624-F1
#
_cell.length_a   1.000
_cell.length_b   1.000
_cell.length_c   1.000
_cell.angle_alpha   90.00
_cell.angle_beta   90.00
_cell.angle_gamma   90.00
#
_symmetry.space_group_name_H-M   'P 1'
#
loop_
_entity.id
_entity.type
_entity.pdbx_description
1 polymer ?
#
loop_
_entity_poly.entity_id
_entity_poly.type
_entity_poly.pdbx_seq_one_letter_code
_entity_poly.pdbx_strand_id
1 'polypeptide(L)'
;MLMVSKFIILMSIIVIGGCGTSNQTNDNQGEDGKKMVSTNISVSELNSKLMFELSLTNNTDEHKQLQFPSGQQFEITVIDENDNIVYRYSDGKMFTMAIVMKELKSSETLNWSEEWDMKVNGERISAGTYTTIGELQIMAINEENVERDQFKVEKSITVE
;
A
#
# COMPACT_ATOMS: atom_id res chain seq x y z
N MET A 1 45.78 43.31 12.91
CA MET A 1 45.22 44.62 13.30
C MET A 1 43.69 44.46 13.24
N LEU A 2 43.06 44.06 14.35
CA LEU A 2 42.24 44.92 15.23
C LEU A 2 41.13 45.63 14.42
N MET A 3 39.84 45.39 14.64
CA MET A 3 39.15 45.71 15.90
C MET A 3 38.04 44.73 16.28
N VAL A 4 38.11 44.32 17.54
CA VAL A 4 37.04 43.82 18.40
C VAL A 4 36.04 44.94 18.69
N SER A 5 34.73 44.68 18.55
CA SER A 5 33.70 45.45 19.26
C SER A 5 33.05 44.54 20.30
N LYS A 6 33.33 44.86 21.55
CA LYS A 6 32.88 44.16 22.75
C LYS A 6 31.49 44.68 23.11
N PHE A 7 30.48 43.81 23.16
CA PHE A 7 29.29 44.04 23.97
C PHE A 7 29.26 42.98 25.07
N ILE A 8 29.63 43.42 26.27
CA ILE A 8 29.52 42.68 27.53
C ILE A 8 28.13 43.01 28.08
N ILE A 9 27.24 42.03 28.16
CA ILE A 9 26.09 42.09 29.05
C ILE A 9 26.15 40.85 29.95
N LEU A 10 26.43 41.14 31.22
CA LEU A 10 26.60 40.20 32.31
C LEU A 10 25.21 39.82 32.87
N MET A 11 24.89 38.53 32.79
CA MET A 11 24.39 37.69 33.88
C MET A 11 23.16 38.15 34.68
N SER A 12 22.07 37.39 34.53
CA SER A 12 21.10 37.17 35.60
C SER A 12 20.66 35.71 35.55
N ILE A 13 20.99 35.00 36.63
CA ILE A 13 20.83 33.57 36.88
C ILE A 13 19.37 33.26 37.25
N ILE A 14 18.76 32.22 36.65
CA ILE A 14 17.73 31.39 37.31
C ILE A 14 17.99 29.90 37.02
N VAL A 15 18.76 29.32 37.95
CA VAL A 15 18.62 28.05 38.68
C VAL A 15 17.51 27.03 38.29
N ILE A 16 17.98 25.83 37.92
CA ILE A 16 17.54 24.44 38.23
C ILE A 16 16.20 23.91 37.71
N GLY A 17 16.30 22.75 37.04
CA GLY A 17 15.43 21.60 37.32
C GLY A 17 14.94 20.83 36.10
N GLY A 18 15.43 19.60 35.91
CA GLY A 18 14.74 18.59 35.11
C GLY A 18 15.64 17.77 34.19
N CYS A 19 16.24 16.70 34.73
CA CYS A 19 16.52 15.52 33.92
C CYS A 19 15.22 14.71 33.87
N GLY A 20 14.71 14.45 32.68
CA GLY A 20 13.49 13.68 32.46
C GLY A 20 13.65 12.85 31.20
N THR A 21 14.31 11.70 31.32
CA THR A 21 14.07 10.59 30.40
C THR A 21 12.65 10.09 30.64
N SER A 22 11.77 10.27 29.66
CA SER A 22 10.53 9.51 29.48
C SER A 22 10.05 9.83 28.07
N ASN A 23 10.23 8.94 27.11
CA ASN A 23 9.42 7.76 26.83
C ASN A 23 8.55 8.08 25.61
N GLN A 24 8.37 7.05 24.78
CA GLN A 24 7.63 7.09 23.53
C GLN A 24 6.29 7.81 23.70
N THR A 25 6.03 8.77 22.82
CA THR A 25 4.66 9.02 22.35
C THR A 25 4.55 8.35 21.00
N ASN A 26 4.28 7.05 21.04
CA ASN A 26 3.40 6.42 20.06
C ASN A 26 2.01 7.00 20.31
N ASP A 27 1.75 8.16 19.72
CA ASP A 27 0.41 8.71 19.59
C ASP A 27 0.14 8.90 18.10
N ASN A 28 -0.07 7.78 17.40
CA ASN A 28 -0.93 7.79 16.23
C ASN A 28 -2.34 7.40 16.68
N GLN A 29 -2.93 8.26 17.50
CA GLN A 29 -4.37 8.41 17.54
C GLN A 29 -4.71 9.51 16.53
N GLY A 30 -4.60 9.16 15.26
CA GLY A 30 -5.17 9.93 14.16
C GLY A 30 -6.67 9.66 14.13
N GLU A 31 -7.44 10.74 14.15
CA GLU A 31 -8.89 10.76 13.98
C GLU A 31 -9.32 9.82 12.84
N ASP A 32 -10.42 9.09 13.06
CA ASP A 32 -11.10 8.24 12.07
C ASP A 32 -11.71 9.11 10.96
N GLY A 33 -10.84 9.68 10.13
CA GLY A 33 -11.20 10.25 8.84
C GLY A 33 -11.56 9.09 7.93
N LYS A 34 -12.86 8.86 7.74
CA LYS A 34 -13.38 7.83 6.82
C LYS A 34 -12.62 7.90 5.49
N LYS A 35 -11.86 6.85 5.19
CA LYS A 35 -11.08 6.75 3.95
C LYS A 35 -12.00 6.92 2.74
N MET A 36 -11.70 7.86 1.85
CA MET A 36 -12.56 8.18 0.69
C MET A 36 -12.72 6.99 -0.26
N VAL A 37 -11.68 6.15 -0.35
CA VAL A 37 -11.71 4.89 -1.08
C VAL A 37 -11.09 3.79 -0.25
N SER A 38 -11.62 2.57 -0.35
CA SER A 38 -11.10 1.40 0.36
C SER A 38 -10.65 0.34 -0.63
N THR A 39 -9.48 -0.23 -0.40
CA THR A 39 -8.97 -1.38 -1.14
C THR A 39 -9.14 -2.64 -0.30
N ASN A 40 -9.50 -3.75 -0.92
CA ASN A 40 -9.55 -5.05 -0.27
C ASN A 40 -9.04 -6.14 -1.23
N ILE A 41 -8.42 -7.18 -0.67
CA ILE A 41 -8.09 -8.41 -1.39
C ILE A 41 -8.71 -9.58 -0.66
N SER A 42 -9.39 -10.45 -1.42
CA SER A 42 -9.77 -11.77 -0.96
C SER A 42 -8.97 -12.82 -1.73
N VAL A 43 -8.58 -13.88 -1.02
CA VAL A 43 -7.79 -14.99 -1.56
C VAL A 43 -8.48 -16.28 -1.14
N SER A 44 -8.67 -17.17 -2.10
CA SER A 44 -9.30 -18.47 -1.84
C SER A 44 -8.69 -19.55 -2.73
N GLU A 45 -8.67 -20.78 -2.24
CA GLU A 45 -8.28 -21.93 -3.04
C GLU A 45 -9.51 -22.55 -3.72
N LEU A 46 -9.45 -22.72 -5.04
CA LEU A 46 -10.51 -23.34 -5.84
C LEU A 46 -9.88 -24.18 -6.95
N ASN A 47 -10.28 -25.45 -7.07
CA ASN A 47 -9.79 -26.37 -8.12
C ASN A 47 -8.25 -26.42 -8.23
N SER A 48 -7.56 -26.48 -7.08
CA SER A 48 -6.09 -26.46 -7.01
C SER A 48 -5.44 -25.22 -7.61
N LYS A 49 -6.15 -24.08 -7.64
CA LYS A 49 -5.63 -22.75 -7.96
C LYS A 49 -5.91 -21.78 -6.82
N LEU A 50 -5.09 -20.75 -6.70
CA LEU A 50 -5.45 -19.57 -5.91
C LEU A 50 -6.23 -18.60 -6.79
N MET A 51 -7.38 -18.17 -6.26
CA MET A 51 -8.21 -17.11 -6.82
C MET A 51 -7.98 -15.84 -6.01
N PHE A 52 -7.57 -14.78 -6.68
CA PHE A 52 -7.37 -13.46 -6.10
C PHE A 52 -8.48 -12.53 -6.60
N GLU A 53 -9.17 -11.87 -5.68
CA GLU A 53 -10.16 -10.84 -5.99
C GLU A 53 -9.75 -9.55 -5.30
N LEU A 54 -9.22 -8.61 -6.07
CA LEU A 54 -8.86 -7.27 -5.62
C LEU A 54 -10.02 -6.32 -5.91
N SER A 55 -10.32 -5.44 -4.96
CA SER A 55 -11.43 -4.50 -5.10
C SER A 55 -11.07 -3.10 -4.62
N LEU A 56 -11.71 -2.10 -5.23
CA LEU A 56 -11.65 -0.70 -4.81
C LEU A 56 -13.06 -0.15 -4.70
N THR A 57 -13.45 0.26 -3.50
CA THR A 57 -14.76 0.84 -3.21
C THR A 57 -14.65 2.35 -3.00
N ASN A 58 -15.55 3.10 -3.63
CA ASN A 58 -15.75 4.51 -3.33
C ASN A 58 -16.69 4.68 -2.14
N ASN A 59 -16.19 5.21 -1.03
CA ASN A 59 -16.99 5.39 0.18
C ASN A 59 -17.65 6.78 0.30
N THR A 60 -17.65 7.54 -0.80
CA THR A 60 -18.18 8.91 -0.88
C THR A 60 -19.36 8.97 -1.84
N ASP A 61 -20.15 10.05 -1.73
CA ASP A 61 -21.31 10.29 -2.60
C ASP A 61 -20.93 10.96 -3.93
N GLU A 62 -19.64 11.20 -4.16
CA GLU A 62 -19.10 11.84 -5.36
C GLU A 62 -18.45 10.81 -6.28
N HIS A 63 -18.54 11.02 -7.58
CA HIS A 63 -17.80 10.22 -8.55
C HIS A 63 -16.29 10.51 -8.46
N LYS A 64 -15.47 9.52 -8.80
CA LYS A 64 -14.02 9.62 -8.81
C LYS A 64 -13.47 9.20 -10.17
N GLN A 65 -12.53 9.98 -10.69
CA GLN A 65 -11.78 9.66 -11.89
C GLN A 65 -10.42 9.09 -11.48
N LEU A 66 -10.25 7.78 -11.63
CA LEU A 66 -9.00 7.08 -11.37
C LEU A 66 -8.08 7.18 -12.59
N GLN A 67 -6.78 7.36 -12.34
CA GLN A 67 -5.74 7.32 -13.36
C GLN A 67 -4.72 6.25 -13.02
N PHE A 68 -4.43 5.38 -14.00
CA PHE A 68 -3.36 4.40 -13.94
C PHE A 68 -2.28 4.78 -14.96
N PRO A 69 -0.98 4.60 -14.63
CA PRO A 69 0.12 5.04 -15.47
C PRO A 69 0.30 4.20 -16.75
N SER A 70 -0.26 3.00 -16.79
CA SER A 70 -0.12 2.04 -17.88
C SER A 70 -1.32 1.09 -17.95
N GLY A 71 -1.29 0.13 -18.88
CA GLY A 71 -2.21 -1.00 -18.92
C GLY A 71 -2.13 -1.90 -17.68
N GLN A 72 -1.03 -1.85 -16.91
CA GLN A 72 -0.93 -2.52 -15.61
C GLN A 72 -1.72 -1.74 -14.56
N GLN A 73 -2.90 -2.24 -14.21
CA GLN A 73 -3.78 -1.60 -13.23
C GLN A 73 -3.56 -2.10 -11.80
N PHE A 74 -2.98 -3.30 -11.65
CA PHE A 74 -2.70 -3.90 -10.36
C PHE A 74 -1.42 -4.76 -10.41
N GLU A 75 -0.93 -5.10 -9.23
CA GLU A 75 0.11 -6.11 -8.99
C GLU A 75 -0.39 -7.06 -7.91
N ILE A 76 -0.06 -8.34 -8.06
CA ILE A 76 -0.25 -9.34 -7.01
C ILE A 76 1.09 -10.02 -6.80
N THR A 77 1.54 -10.09 -5.55
CA THR A 77 2.75 -10.82 -5.16
C THR A 77 2.37 -11.85 -4.10
N VAL A 78 2.84 -13.09 -4.26
CA VAL A 78 2.72 -14.13 -3.23
C VAL A 78 4.11 -14.44 -2.69
N ILE A 79 4.22 -14.43 -1.36
CA ILE A 79 5.47 -14.59 -0.61
C ILE A 79 5.34 -15.82 0.29
N ASP A 80 6.36 -16.68 0.28
CA ASP A 80 6.44 -17.83 1.20
C ASP A 80 6.89 -17.43 2.61
N GLU A 81 6.94 -18.38 3.54
CA GLU A 81 7.37 -18.15 4.93
C GLU A 81 8.85 -17.75 5.09
N ASN A 82 9.65 -17.91 4.04
CA ASN A 82 11.08 -17.55 4.01
C ASN A 82 11.31 -16.22 3.29
N ASP A 83 10.26 -15.41 3.12
CA ASP A 83 10.25 -14.14 2.40
C ASP A 83 10.61 -14.23 0.90
N ASN A 84 10.52 -15.42 0.29
CA ASN A 84 10.72 -15.57 -1.15
C ASN A 84 9.44 -15.25 -1.90
N ILE A 85 9.57 -14.46 -2.96
CA ILE A 85 8.48 -14.24 -3.91
C ILE A 85 8.35 -15.48 -4.78
N VAL A 86 7.22 -16.19 -4.64
CA VAL A 86 6.89 -17.39 -5.41
C VAL A 86 5.94 -17.11 -6.58
N TYR A 87 5.28 -15.95 -6.58
CA TYR A 87 4.46 -15.49 -7.69
C TYR A 87 4.46 -13.96 -7.75
N ARG A 88 4.53 -13.42 -8.96
CA ARG A 88 4.29 -12.02 -9.27
C ARG A 88 3.45 -11.92 -10.54
N TYR A 89 2.34 -11.21 -10.47
CA TYR A 89 1.41 -11.08 -11.59
C TYR A 89 2.09 -10.52 -12.84
N SER A 90 2.96 -9.51 -12.70
CA SER A 90 3.66 -8.90 -13.83
C SER A 90 4.65 -9.83 -14.57
N ASP A 91 5.08 -10.94 -13.96
CA ASP A 91 6.13 -11.77 -14.54
C ASP A 91 5.69 -12.38 -15.88
N GLY A 92 6.52 -12.16 -16.90
CA GLY A 92 6.24 -12.60 -18.28
C GLY A 92 5.12 -11.84 -18.99
N LYS A 93 4.51 -10.83 -18.38
CA LYS A 93 3.48 -10.00 -19.01
C LYS A 93 4.07 -8.71 -19.59
N MET A 94 3.48 -8.23 -20.67
CA MET A 94 3.77 -6.92 -21.25
C MET A 94 2.52 -6.06 -21.14
N PHE A 95 2.70 -4.82 -20.69
CA PHE A 95 1.61 -3.86 -20.54
C PHE A 95 1.81 -2.68 -21.49
N THR A 96 0.70 -2.11 -21.96
CA THR A 96 0.74 -0.91 -22.81
C THR A 96 1.18 0.31 -21.99
N MET A 97 2.09 1.11 -22.54
CA MET A 97 2.57 2.35 -21.92
C MET A 97 1.63 3.53 -22.25
N ALA A 98 0.36 3.41 -21.84
CA ALA A 98 -0.64 4.45 -22.03
C ALA A 98 -1.44 4.64 -20.74
N ILE A 99 -1.70 5.90 -20.38
CA ILE A 99 -2.53 6.24 -19.22
C ILE A 99 -3.92 5.63 -19.42
N VAL A 100 -4.40 4.91 -18.40
CA VAL A 100 -5.75 4.35 -18.36
C VAL A 100 -6.60 5.16 -17.39
N MET A 101 -7.75 5.62 -17.87
CA MET A 101 -8.74 6.35 -17.09
C MET A 101 -9.88 5.41 -16.74
N LYS A 102 -10.27 5.35 -15.45
CA LYS A 102 -11.48 4.63 -15.01
C LYS A 102 -12.37 5.54 -14.17
N GLU A 103 -13.66 5.53 -14.48
CA GLU A 103 -14.68 6.13 -13.62
C GLU A 103 -14.99 5.16 -12.46
N LEU A 104 -15.13 5.70 -11.26
CA LEU A 104 -15.59 5.02 -10.07
C LEU A 104 -16.71 5.86 -9.44
N LYS A 105 -17.96 5.46 -9.65
CA LYS A 105 -19.15 6.19 -9.21
C LYS A 105 -19.29 6.17 -7.69
N SER A 106 -20.20 7.00 -7.19
CA SER A 106 -20.61 6.97 -5.78
C SER A 106 -20.98 5.56 -5.36
N SER A 107 -20.44 5.12 -4.22
CA SER A 107 -20.69 3.79 -3.63
C SER A 107 -20.36 2.58 -4.53
N GLU A 108 -19.71 2.80 -5.67
CA GLU A 108 -19.31 1.72 -6.59
C GLU A 108 -18.09 0.97 -6.07
N THR A 109 -18.01 -0.31 -6.43
CA THR A 109 -16.83 -1.14 -6.25
C THR A 109 -16.35 -1.65 -7.62
N LEU A 110 -15.11 -1.32 -7.98
CA LEU A 110 -14.41 -1.95 -9.09
C LEU A 110 -13.69 -3.21 -8.60
N ASN A 111 -13.68 -4.25 -9.42
CA ASN A 111 -13.05 -5.53 -9.11
C ASN A 111 -12.04 -5.94 -10.19
N TRP A 112 -10.99 -6.61 -9.76
CA TRP A 112 -9.99 -7.27 -10.60
C TRP A 112 -9.80 -8.70 -10.08
N SER A 113 -9.77 -9.66 -10.99
CA SER A 113 -9.63 -11.08 -10.66
C SER A 113 -8.41 -11.66 -11.36
N GLU A 114 -7.68 -12.52 -10.68
CA GLU A 114 -6.57 -13.29 -11.23
C GLU A 114 -6.59 -14.70 -10.65
N GLU A 115 -6.16 -15.68 -11.46
CA GLU A 115 -5.94 -17.04 -11.02
C GLU A 115 -4.46 -17.43 -11.15
N TRP A 116 -3.96 -18.18 -10.16
CA TRP A 116 -2.63 -18.78 -10.23
C TRP A 116 -2.71 -20.28 -9.93
N ASP A 117 -2.06 -21.08 -10.77
CA ASP A 117 -2.02 -22.54 -10.65
C ASP A 117 -1.11 -23.06 -9.52
N MET A 118 -0.57 -22.14 -8.71
CA MET A 118 0.35 -22.43 -7.61
C MET A 118 1.62 -23.16 -8.07
N LYS A 119 2.09 -22.88 -9.29
CA LYS A 119 3.32 -23.49 -9.81
C LYS A 119 4.45 -22.48 -9.96
N VAL A 120 5.64 -22.93 -9.58
CA VAL A 120 6.92 -22.28 -9.83
C VAL A 120 7.75 -23.23 -10.68
N ASN A 121 8.19 -22.80 -11.86
CA ASN A 121 8.92 -23.65 -12.82
C ASN A 121 8.21 -24.98 -13.16
N GLY A 122 6.87 -24.99 -13.12
CA GLY A 122 6.05 -26.17 -13.42
C GLY A 122 5.81 -27.11 -12.24
N GLU A 123 6.43 -26.86 -11.09
CA GLU A 123 6.23 -27.63 -9.86
C GLU A 123 5.26 -26.90 -8.92
N ARG A 124 4.33 -27.63 -8.30
CA ARG A 124 3.39 -27.06 -7.33
C ARG A 124 4.18 -26.61 -6.08
N ILE A 125 3.86 -25.44 -5.55
CA ILE A 125 4.38 -24.98 -4.25
C ILE A 125 4.00 -25.95 -3.14
N SER A 126 4.79 -25.97 -2.07
CA SER A 126 4.51 -26.84 -0.91
C SER A 126 3.29 -26.36 -0.14
N ALA A 127 2.61 -27.26 0.57
CA ALA A 127 1.63 -26.87 1.56
C ALA A 127 2.28 -25.97 2.62
N GLY A 128 1.58 -24.95 3.09
CA GLY A 128 2.14 -23.95 3.98
C GLY A 128 1.36 -22.65 4.00
N THR A 129 1.85 -21.69 4.79
CA THR A 129 1.27 -20.34 4.85
C THR A 129 2.00 -19.42 3.90
N TYR A 130 1.22 -18.64 3.14
CA TYR A 130 1.72 -17.66 2.19
C TYR A 130 1.09 -16.30 2.48
N THR A 131 1.85 -15.25 2.21
CA THR A 131 1.38 -13.87 2.27
C THR A 131 1.11 -13.39 0.85
N THR A 132 -0.14 -12.99 0.58
CA THR A 132 -0.54 -12.35 -0.67
C THR A 132 -0.59 -10.84 -0.46
N ILE A 133 0.10 -10.11 -1.32
CA ILE A 133 0.07 -8.65 -1.39
C ILE A 133 -0.62 -8.25 -2.69
N GLY A 134 -1.70 -7.46 -2.58
CA GLY A 134 -2.35 -6.81 -3.72
C GLY A 134 -2.08 -5.31 -3.72
N GLU A 135 -1.74 -4.74 -4.87
CA GLU A 135 -1.44 -3.31 -5.03
C GLU A 135 -2.15 -2.75 -6.26
N LEU A 136 -3.01 -1.74 -6.10
CA LEU A 136 -3.56 -1.01 -7.25
C LEU A 136 -2.60 0.09 -7.70
N GLN A 137 -2.32 0.13 -9.00
CA GLN A 137 -1.36 1.07 -9.61
C GLN A 137 -2.01 2.43 -9.91
N ILE A 138 -2.81 2.95 -8.97
CA ILE A 138 -3.48 4.26 -9.13
C ILE A 138 -2.45 5.35 -8.84
N MET A 139 -2.20 6.22 -9.81
CA MET A 139 -1.27 7.34 -9.67
C MET A 139 -1.97 8.64 -9.29
N ALA A 140 -3.23 8.81 -9.68
CA ALA A 140 -4.02 10.00 -9.39
C ALA A 140 -5.52 9.68 -9.23
N ILE A 141 -6.21 10.48 -8.42
CA ILE A 141 -7.67 10.49 -8.28
C ILE A 141 -8.12 11.93 -8.49
N ASN A 142 -9.08 12.16 -9.41
CA ASN A 142 -9.56 13.50 -9.75
C ASN A 142 -8.41 14.47 -10.10
N GLU A 143 -7.42 13.97 -10.84
CA GLU A 143 -6.21 14.71 -11.28
C GLU A 143 -5.21 15.05 -10.16
N GLU A 144 -5.53 14.72 -8.91
CA GLU A 144 -4.61 14.86 -7.78
C GLU A 144 -3.77 13.58 -7.62
N ASN A 145 -2.45 13.72 -7.56
CA ASN A 145 -1.55 12.59 -7.33
C ASN A 145 -1.79 11.97 -5.96
N VAL A 146 -1.69 10.65 -5.91
CA VAL A 146 -1.92 9.87 -4.69
C VAL A 146 -0.73 8.95 -4.42
N GLU A 147 -0.41 8.76 -3.13
CA GLU A 147 0.60 7.78 -2.72
C GLU A 147 0.11 6.36 -3.01
N ARG A 148 0.86 5.58 -3.80
CA ARG A 148 0.42 4.24 -4.23
C ARG A 148 0.26 3.26 -3.08
N ASP A 149 1.12 3.37 -2.07
CA ASP A 149 1.12 2.48 -0.91
C ASP A 149 -0.22 2.49 -0.15
N GLN A 150 -1.03 3.54 -0.28
CA GLN A 150 -2.36 3.57 0.33
C GLN A 150 -3.34 2.54 -0.28
N PHE A 151 -3.05 2.01 -1.46
CA PHE A 151 -3.84 0.98 -2.16
C PHE A 151 -3.21 -0.41 -2.06
N LYS A 152 -2.20 -0.57 -1.20
CA LYS A 152 -1.62 -1.86 -0.85
C LYS A 152 -2.45 -2.55 0.22
N VAL A 153 -2.72 -3.83 0.02
CA VAL A 153 -3.44 -4.70 0.96
C VAL A 153 -2.74 -6.05 1.05
N GLU A 154 -2.83 -6.66 2.22
CA GLU A 154 -2.19 -7.94 2.51
C GLU A 154 -3.21 -8.96 3.02
N LYS A 155 -3.03 -10.22 2.64
CA LYS A 155 -3.83 -11.34 3.10
C LYS A 155 -2.98 -12.60 3.20
N SER A 156 -2.96 -13.23 4.38
CA SER A 156 -2.40 -14.57 4.54
C SER A 156 -3.39 -15.64 4.09
N ILE A 157 -2.87 -16.70 3.48
CA ILE A 157 -3.61 -17.89 3.06
C ILE A 157 -2.79 -19.14 3.40
N THR A 158 -3.45 -20.19 3.89
CA THR A 158 -2.85 -21.52 4.04
C THR A 158 -3.23 -22.35 2.81
N VAL A 159 -2.22 -22.89 2.13
CA VAL A 159 -2.36 -23.83 1.02
C VAL A 159 -2.15 -25.24 1.56
N GLU A 160 -3.03 -26.16 1.16
CA GLU A 160 -3.00 -27.58 1.57
C GLU A 160 -2.51 -28.51 0.43
#